data_AF-A0A7V9BFW3-F1
#
_entry.id   AF-A0A7V9BFW3-F1
#
_cell.length_a   1.000
_cell.length_b   1.000
_cell.length_c   1.000
_cell.angle_alpha   90.00
_cell.angle_beta   90.00
_cell.angle_gamma   90.00
#
_symmetry.space_group_name_H-M   'P 1'
#
loop_
_entity.id
_entity.type
_entity.pdbx_description
1 polymer ?
#
loop_
_entity_poly.entity_id
_entity_poly.type
_entity_poly.pdbx_seq_one_letter_code
_entity_poly.pdbx_strand_id
1 'polypeptide(L)'
;MILRSLRARLFAAIGLVALLSLVLALAIGAVLTRRAVERNTLRDVSAQFDLLVERERQAILPFSQLRSLQRFLERQDERVVQVALNGSSPLLPPERAARIRRGARLDGTLEIDGTRYLYAARLVRGRAFVLLRPASSTNSAWRPHV
;
A
#
# COMPACT_ATOMS: atom_id res chain seq x y z
N MET A 1 -32.81 3.09 36.28
CA MET A 1 -32.80 2.17 37.45
C MET A 1 -31.65 2.61 38.36
N ILE A 2 -31.96 3.26 39.48
CA ILE A 2 -30.99 3.98 40.33
C ILE A 2 -30.31 2.97 41.27
N LEU A 3 -29.04 2.66 41.03
CA LEU A 3 -28.23 1.74 41.85
C LEU A 3 -27.88 2.40 43.19
N ARG A 4 -28.70 2.15 44.21
CA ARG A 4 -28.66 2.80 45.52
C ARG A 4 -27.87 1.98 46.57
N SER A 5 -26.70 1.45 46.21
CA SER A 5 -25.78 0.81 47.18
C SER A 5 -24.31 1.10 46.84
N LEU A 6 -23.50 1.45 47.86
CA LEU A 6 -22.07 1.76 47.70
C LEU A 6 -21.31 0.61 47.01
N ARG A 7 -21.66 -0.63 47.34
CA ARG A 7 -21.06 -1.84 46.77
C ARG A 7 -21.37 -1.98 45.27
N ALA A 8 -22.62 -1.74 44.86
CA ALA A 8 -22.99 -1.80 43.45
C ALA A 8 -22.28 -0.73 42.62
N ARG A 9 -22.09 0.48 43.17
CA ARG A 9 -21.31 1.54 42.51
C ARG A 9 -19.85 1.17 42.34
N LEU A 10 -19.26 0.50 43.33
CA LEU A 10 -17.86 0.05 43.30
C LEU A 10 -17.66 -1.06 42.26
N PHE A 11 -18.53 -2.06 42.22
CA PHE A 11 -18.50 -3.10 41.18
C PHE A 11 -18.76 -2.54 39.78
N ALA A 12 -19.70 -1.60 39.65
CA ALA A 12 -19.97 -0.94 38.36
C ALA A 12 -18.74 -0.15 37.88
N ALA A 13 -18.05 0.56 38.77
CA ALA A 13 -16.84 1.30 38.42
C ALA A 13 -15.70 0.37 37.97
N ILE A 14 -15.46 -0.73 38.70
CA ILE A 14 -14.44 -1.72 38.34
C ILE A 14 -14.77 -2.36 36.98
N GLY A 15 -16.02 -2.80 36.80
CA GLY A 15 -16.47 -3.40 35.55
C GLY A 15 -16.33 -2.44 34.36
N LEU A 16 -16.69 -1.17 34.54
CA LEU A 16 -16.54 -0.14 33.51
C LEU A 16 -15.07 0.04 33.10
N VAL A 17 -14.16 0.15 34.08
CA VAL A 17 -12.72 0.32 33.82
C VAL A 17 -12.15 -0.91 33.12
N ALA A 18 -12.46 -2.12 33.59
CA ALA A 18 -11.99 -3.35 32.97
C ALA A 18 -12.46 -3.47 31.51
N LEU A 19 -13.72 -3.11 31.23
CA LEU A 19 -14.29 -3.17 29.89
C LEU A 19 -13.65 -2.11 28.97
N LEU A 20 -13.42 -0.89 29.48
CA LEU A 20 -12.67 0.15 28.76
C LEU A 20 -11.24 -0.31 28.43
N SER A 21 -10.53 -0.92 29.38
CA SER A 21 -9.18 -1.44 29.15
C SER A 21 -9.16 -2.55 28.08
N LEU A 22 -10.15 -3.45 28.10
CA LEU A 22 -10.26 -4.53 27.10
C LEU A 22 -10.50 -3.97 25.70
N VAL A 23 -11.45 -3.05 25.56
CA VAL A 23 -11.76 -2.39 24.28
C VAL A 23 -10.54 -1.64 23.75
N LEU A 24 -9.83 -0.93 24.63
CA LEU A 24 -8.64 -0.18 24.24
C LEU A 24 -7.50 -1.11 23.79
N ALA A 25 -7.26 -2.22 24.51
CA ALA A 25 -6.27 -3.22 24.13
C ALA A 25 -6.58 -3.84 22.76
N LEU A 26 -7.85 -4.20 22.50
CA LEU A 26 -8.28 -4.73 21.21
C LEU A 26 -8.13 -3.70 20.08
N ALA A 27 -8.49 -2.44 20.33
CA ALA A 27 -8.33 -1.37 19.35
C ALA A 27 -6.86 -1.14 18.99
N ILE A 28 -5.97 -1.08 20.00
CA ILE A 28 -4.52 -0.94 19.78
C ILE A 28 -3.98 -2.14 19.00
N GLY A 29 -4.36 -3.36 19.39
CA GLY A 29 -3.98 -4.59 18.69
C GLY A 29 -4.41 -4.56 17.22
N ALA A 30 -5.66 -4.20 16.94
CA ALA A 30 -6.19 -4.11 15.59
C ALA A 30 -5.44 -3.06 14.75
N VAL A 31 -5.13 -1.88 15.31
CA VAL A 31 -4.37 -0.83 14.62
C VAL A 31 -2.94 -1.28 14.33
N LEU A 32 -2.27 -1.93 15.30
CA LEU A 32 -0.92 -2.42 15.11
C LEU A 32 -0.85 -3.54 14.06
N THR A 33 -1.77 -4.50 14.09
CA THR A 33 -1.87 -5.55 13.08
C THR A 33 -2.15 -4.94 11.71
N ARG A 34 -3.06 -3.96 11.60
CA ARG A 34 -3.32 -3.27 10.34
C ARG A 34 -2.07 -2.57 9.79
N ARG A 35 -1.30 -1.89 10.64
CA ARG A 35 -0.03 -1.24 10.26
C ARG A 35 1.05 -2.25 9.89
N ALA A 36 1.12 -3.39 10.57
CA ALA A 36 2.07 -4.45 10.27
C ALA A 36 1.76 -5.12 8.92
N VAL A 37 0.48 -5.40 8.66
CA VAL A 37 0.00 -5.92 7.36
C VAL A 37 0.32 -4.93 6.25
N GLU A 38 0.03 -3.63 6.42
CA GLU A 38 0.31 -2.60 5.43
C GLU A 38 1.80 -2.55 5.03
N ARG A 39 2.71 -2.67 6.01
CA ARG A 39 4.16 -2.71 5.76
C ARG A 39 4.60 -3.98 5.03
N ASN A 40 4.02 -5.13 5.36
CA ASN A 40 4.33 -6.40 4.71
C ASN A 40 3.80 -6.43 3.28
N THR A 41 2.58 -5.93 3.03
CA THR A 41 2.02 -5.80 1.69
C THR A 41 2.86 -4.85 0.83
N LEU A 42 3.34 -3.74 1.39
CA LEU A 42 4.22 -2.83 0.66
C LEU A 42 5.54 -3.51 0.27
N ARG A 43 6.14 -4.30 1.17
CA ARG A 43 7.36 -5.08 0.85
C ARG A 43 7.13 -6.11 -0.25
N ASP A 44 6.00 -6.80 -0.22
CA ASP A 44 5.66 -7.82 -1.20
C ASP A 44 5.44 -7.20 -2.60
N VAL A 45 4.71 -6.09 -2.67
CA VAL A 45 4.53 -5.31 -3.90
C VAL A 45 5.88 -4.81 -4.44
N SER A 46 6.77 -4.30 -3.57
CA SER A 46 8.11 -3.89 -4.00
C SER A 46 8.93 -5.05 -4.56
N ALA A 47 8.90 -6.22 -3.92
CA ALA A 47 9.62 -7.40 -4.38
C ALA A 47 9.09 -7.90 -5.73
N GLN A 48 7.77 -7.97 -5.89
CA GLN A 48 7.14 -8.33 -7.16
C GLN A 48 7.49 -7.33 -8.26
N PHE A 49 7.48 -6.03 -7.95
CA PHE A 49 7.82 -4.99 -8.90
C PHE A 49 9.28 -5.04 -9.34
N ASP A 50 10.20 -5.38 -8.43
CA ASP A 50 11.61 -5.54 -8.76
C ASP A 50 11.81 -6.68 -9.79
N LEU A 51 11.04 -7.77 -9.71
CA LEU A 51 11.06 -8.85 -10.72
C LEU A 51 10.55 -8.38 -12.09
N LEU A 52 9.46 -7.61 -12.11
CA LEU A 52 8.92 -7.01 -13.35
C LEU A 52 9.93 -6.06 -13.99
N VAL A 53 10.61 -5.25 -13.17
CA VAL A 53 11.59 -4.27 -13.61
C VAL A 53 12.82 -4.97 -14.19
N GLU A 54 13.29 -6.04 -13.57
CA GLU A 54 14.42 -6.81 -14.10
C GLU A 54 14.08 -7.45 -15.45
N ARG A 55 12.87 -8.03 -15.58
CA ARG A 55 12.36 -8.54 -16.85
C ARG A 55 12.31 -7.45 -17.93
N GLU A 56 11.81 -6.26 -17.61
CA GLU A 56 11.75 -5.16 -18.58
C GLU A 56 13.11 -4.53 -18.89
N ARG A 57 14.08 -4.60 -17.96
CA ARG A 57 15.47 -4.19 -18.23
C ARG A 57 16.16 -5.09 -19.24
N GLN A 58 15.91 -6.40 -19.14
CA GLN A 58 16.48 -7.41 -20.02
C GLN A 58 15.71 -7.54 -21.35
N ALA A 59 14.51 -6.98 -21.45
CA ALA A 59 13.74 -6.97 -22.69
C ALA A 59 14.43 -6.13 -23.78
N ILE A 60 14.47 -6.70 -25.00
CA ILE A 60 14.99 -6.02 -26.19
C ILE A 60 14.12 -4.80 -26.52
N LEU A 61 12.80 -4.93 -26.34
CA LEU A 61 11.80 -3.86 -26.46
C LEU A 61 11.03 -3.75 -25.13
N PRO A 62 11.57 -2.99 -24.15
CA PRO A 62 10.88 -2.75 -22.89
C PRO A 62 9.52 -2.13 -23.15
N PHE A 63 8.52 -2.49 -22.36
CA PHE A 63 7.17 -1.92 -22.42
C PHE A 63 6.34 -2.29 -23.66
N SER A 64 6.85 -3.12 -24.57
CA SER A 64 6.07 -3.61 -25.72
C SER A 64 4.84 -4.44 -25.28
N GLN A 65 4.94 -5.10 -24.13
CA GLN A 65 3.88 -5.94 -23.54
C GLN A 65 3.08 -5.25 -22.44
N LEU A 66 3.26 -3.93 -22.25
CA LEU A 66 2.59 -3.22 -21.16
C LEU A 66 1.07 -3.28 -21.26
N ARG A 67 0.53 -3.24 -22.49
CA ARG A 67 -0.92 -3.35 -22.73
C ARG A 67 -1.49 -4.74 -22.43
N SER A 68 -0.70 -5.80 -22.63
CA SER A 68 -1.14 -7.15 -22.23
C SER A 68 -1.04 -7.31 -20.72
N LEU A 69 0.06 -6.87 -20.10
CA LEU A 69 0.25 -6.87 -18.65
C LEU A 69 -0.83 -6.08 -17.92
N GLN A 70 -1.19 -4.90 -18.44
CA GLN A 70 -2.20 -4.03 -17.85
C GLN A 70 -3.58 -4.71 -17.77
N ARG A 71 -3.97 -5.55 -18.73
CA ARG A 71 -5.21 -6.35 -18.66
C ARG A 71 -5.19 -7.42 -17.57
N PHE A 72 -4.01 -7.89 -17.15
CA PHE A 72 -3.89 -8.80 -16.01
C PHE A 72 -3.95 -8.03 -14.69
N LEU A 73 -3.27 -6.89 -14.62
CA LEU A 73 -3.21 -6.05 -13.42
C LEU A 73 -4.54 -5.36 -13.13
N GLU A 74 -5.28 -4.91 -14.15
CA GLU A 74 -6.62 -4.33 -13.99
C GLU A 74 -7.62 -5.31 -13.36
N ARG A 75 -7.46 -6.63 -13.58
CA ARG A 75 -8.26 -7.66 -12.89
C ARG A 75 -7.95 -7.77 -11.39
N GLN A 76 -6.84 -7.21 -10.94
CA GLN A 76 -6.38 -7.18 -9.55
C GLN A 76 -6.47 -5.76 -8.95
N ASP A 77 -7.14 -4.83 -9.65
CA ASP A 77 -7.16 -3.41 -9.37
C ASP A 77 -5.77 -2.74 -9.37
N GLU A 78 -4.77 -3.39 -9.95
CA GLU A 78 -3.41 -2.87 -10.08
C GLU A 78 -3.24 -2.15 -11.42
N ARG A 79 -2.41 -1.11 -11.45
CA ARG A 79 -2.16 -0.30 -12.66
C ARG A 79 -0.69 0.00 -12.81
N VAL A 80 -0.19 -0.09 -14.03
CA VAL A 80 1.19 0.26 -14.35
C VAL A 80 1.19 1.41 -15.32
N VAL A 81 1.98 2.42 -15.02
CA VAL A 81 2.10 3.62 -15.85
C VAL A 81 3.55 3.97 -16.07
N GLN A 82 3.84 4.42 -17.29
CA GLN A 82 5.10 5.08 -17.60
C GLN A 82 4.95 6.57 -17.34
N VAL A 83 5.87 7.12 -16.55
CA VAL A 83 5.87 8.53 -16.20
C VAL A 83 7.18 9.15 -16.66
N ALA A 84 7.08 10.32 -17.28
CA ALA A 84 8.25 11.11 -17.64
C ALA A 84 8.96 11.62 -16.37
N LEU A 85 10.29 11.61 -16.38
CA LEU A 85 11.12 12.05 -15.25
C LEU A 85 11.26 13.58 -15.15
N ASN A 86 10.43 14.32 -15.88
CA ASN A 86 10.42 15.79 -15.92
C ASN A 86 9.66 16.42 -14.74
N GLY A 87 8.97 15.61 -13.93
CA GLY A 87 8.20 16.11 -12.79
C GLY A 87 6.81 16.62 -13.15
N SER A 88 6.37 16.46 -14.41
CA SER A 88 5.08 16.97 -14.90
C SER A 88 3.88 16.11 -14.51
N SER A 89 4.11 14.93 -13.93
CA SER A 89 3.02 14.04 -13.52
C SER A 89 2.69 14.24 -12.03
N PRO A 90 1.40 14.31 -11.66
CA PRO A 90 0.99 14.31 -10.25
C PRO A 90 1.51 13.11 -9.45
N LEU A 91 1.78 11.99 -10.12
CA LEU A 91 2.34 10.77 -9.53
C LEU A 91 3.81 10.92 -9.13
N LEU A 92 4.53 11.82 -9.81
CA LEU A 92 5.98 11.96 -9.70
C LEU A 92 6.36 13.45 -9.64
N PRO A 93 6.20 14.10 -8.47
CA PRO A 93 6.68 15.46 -8.26
C PRO A 93 8.17 15.59 -8.59
N PRO A 94 8.66 16.79 -8.93
CA PRO A 94 10.04 17.00 -9.41
C PRO A 94 11.11 16.48 -8.45
N GLU A 95 10.89 16.55 -7.14
CA GLU A 95 11.80 16.00 -6.13
C GLU A 95 11.92 14.46 -6.21
N ARG A 96 10.79 13.77 -6.41
CA ARG A 96 10.75 12.30 -6.55
C ARG A 96 11.33 11.88 -7.90
N ALA A 97 11.03 12.64 -8.95
CA ALA A 97 11.58 12.43 -10.29
C ALA A 97 13.12 12.57 -10.29
N ALA A 98 13.68 13.53 -9.55
CA ALA A 98 15.13 13.67 -9.38
C ALA A 98 15.76 12.47 -8.66
N ARG A 99 15.10 11.90 -7.65
CA ARG A 99 15.58 10.68 -6.97
C ARG A 99 15.60 9.47 -7.91
N ILE A 100 14.53 9.25 -8.69
CA ILE A 100 14.48 8.13 -9.64
C ILE A 100 15.50 8.32 -10.77
N ARG A 101 15.74 9.54 -11.24
CA ARG A 101 16.83 9.83 -12.21
C ARG A 101 18.20 9.39 -11.71
N ARG A 102 18.44 9.49 -10.40
CA ARG A 102 19.67 8.98 -9.75
C ARG A 102 19.66 7.47 -9.51
N GLY A 103 18.68 6.74 -10.04
CA GLY A 103 18.54 5.29 -9.86
C GLY A 103 17.92 4.87 -8.53
N ALA A 104 17.42 5.82 -7.72
CA ALA A 104 16.82 5.48 -6.44
C ALA A 104 15.50 4.71 -6.62
N ARG A 105 15.29 3.74 -5.73
CA ARG A 105 14.02 3.04 -5.56
C ARG A 105 13.08 3.92 -4.73
N LEU A 106 11.88 4.19 -5.22
CA LEU A 106 10.85 4.92 -4.47
C LEU A 106 9.64 4.03 -4.22
N ASP A 107 9.40 3.76 -2.95
CA ASP A 107 8.27 2.98 -2.47
C ASP A 107 7.51 3.82 -1.45
N GLY A 108 6.19 3.79 -1.48
CA GLY A 108 5.41 4.54 -0.51
C GLY A 108 3.91 4.43 -0.68
N THR A 109 3.20 5.33 0.00
CA THR A 109 1.77 5.54 -0.21
C THR A 109 1.54 6.92 -0.82
N LEU A 110 0.54 7.01 -1.68
CA LEU A 110 0.10 8.23 -2.35
C LEU A 110 -1.43 8.25 -2.29
N GLU A 111 -2.01 9.41 -2.02
CA GLU A 111 -3.44 9.60 -2.20
C GLU A 111 -3.69 10.30 -3.53
N ILE A 112 -4.58 9.73 -4.34
CA ILE A 112 -5.04 10.29 -5.62
C ILE A 112 -6.56 10.25 -5.59
N ASP A 113 -7.22 11.39 -5.79
CA ASP A 113 -8.67 11.52 -5.83
C ASP A 113 -9.38 10.86 -4.63
N GLY A 114 -8.83 11.05 -3.42
CA GLY A 114 -9.35 10.48 -2.18
C GLY A 114 -9.13 8.97 -2.01
N THR A 115 -8.47 8.31 -2.98
CA THR A 115 -8.12 6.90 -2.91
C THR A 115 -6.65 6.75 -2.53
N ARG A 116 -6.38 5.98 -1.48
CA ARG A 116 -5.02 5.67 -1.02
C ARG A 116 -4.44 4.53 -1.84
N TYR A 117 -3.32 4.78 -2.50
CA TYR A 117 -2.55 3.82 -3.28
C TYR A 117 -1.22 3.51 -2.62
N LEU A 118 -0.86 2.23 -2.61
CA LEU A 118 0.51 1.76 -2.50
C LEU A 118 1.18 1.94 -3.86
N TYR A 119 2.37 2.52 -3.89
CA TYR A 119 3.12 2.70 -5.14
C TYR A 119 4.57 2.27 -5.01
N ALA A 120 5.08 1.72 -6.10
CA ALA A 120 6.49 1.42 -6.30
C ALA A 120 6.94 2.03 -7.63
N ALA A 121 8.06 2.74 -7.62
CA ALA A 121 8.59 3.42 -8.78
C ALA A 121 10.09 3.13 -8.97
N ARG A 122 10.45 2.80 -10.21
CA ARG A 122 11.82 2.42 -10.61
C ARG A 122 12.20 3.07 -11.93
N LEU A 123 13.51 3.22 -12.14
CA LEU A 123 14.06 3.71 -13.40
C LEU A 123 14.24 2.54 -14.38
N VAL A 124 13.61 2.65 -15.56
CA VAL A 124 13.75 1.71 -16.68
C VAL A 124 13.94 2.51 -17.97
N ARG A 125 15.09 2.34 -18.64
CA ARG A 125 15.48 3.02 -19.89
C ARG A 125 15.12 4.51 -19.95
N GLY A 126 15.48 5.26 -18.89
CA GLY A 126 15.29 6.73 -18.86
C GLY A 126 13.85 7.19 -18.58
N ARG A 127 12.94 6.29 -18.22
CA ARG A 127 11.57 6.61 -17.78
C ARG A 127 11.29 6.06 -16.39
N ALA A 128 10.39 6.70 -15.65
CA ALA A 128 9.86 6.13 -14.42
C ALA A 128 8.81 5.08 -14.78
N PHE A 129 9.04 3.85 -14.36
CA PHE A 129 8.05 2.79 -14.37
C PHE A 129 7.41 2.78 -12.98
N VAL A 130 6.09 2.94 -12.93
CA VAL A 130 5.34 3.07 -11.67
C VAL A 130 4.23 2.04 -11.64
N LEU A 131 4.18 1.24 -10.56
CA LEU A 131 3.06 0.37 -10.22
C LEU A 131 2.23 1.04 -9.13
N LEU A 132 0.91 1.04 -9.32
CA LEU A 132 -0.09 1.57 -8.41
C LEU A 132 -1.04 0.45 -7.99
N ARG A 133 -1.27 0.30 -6.70
CA ARG A 133 -2.22 -0.64 -6.11
C ARG A 133 -3.07 0.05 -5.05
N PRO A 134 -4.42 -0.02 -5.09
CA PRO A 134 -5.26 0.52 -4.03
C PRO A 134 -4.94 -0.15 -2.69
N ALA A 135 -4.80 0.64 -1.63
CA ALA A 135 -4.59 0.13 -0.27
C ALA A 135 -5.85 -0.60 0.28
N SER A 136 -7.01 -0.42 -0.35
CA SER A 136 -8.23 -1.20 -0.10
C SER A 136 -8.20 -2.59 -0.72
N SER A 137 -7.34 -2.84 -1.73
CA SER A 137 -7.18 -4.12 -2.42
C SER A 137 -6.27 -5.11 -1.66
N THR A 138 -6.08 -4.92 -0.35
CA THR A 138 -5.36 -5.89 0.51
C THR A 138 -5.98 -7.28 0.46
N ASN A 139 -7.28 -7.39 0.15
CA ASN A 139 -7.97 -8.68 -0.04
C ASN A 139 -7.69 -9.37 -1.40
N SER A 140 -7.04 -8.70 -2.35
CA SER A 140 -6.63 -9.32 -3.62
C SER A 140 -5.20 -9.84 -3.58
N ALA A 141 -4.55 -9.80 -2.41
CA ALA A 141 -3.31 -10.51 -2.18
C ALA A 141 -3.60 -12.02 -2.18
N TRP A 142 -3.15 -12.68 -3.25
CA TRP A 142 -3.09 -14.13 -3.39
C TRP A 142 -4.41 -14.84 -3.70
N ARG A 143 -4.78 -14.85 -4.99
CA ARG A 143 -5.42 -16.04 -5.56
C ARG A 143 -4.30 -16.99 -6.00
N PRO A 144 -4.09 -18.13 -5.31
CA PRO A 144 -3.18 -19.16 -5.82
C PRO A 144 -3.69 -19.61 -7.19
N HIS A 145 -2.77 -19.78 -8.13
CA HIS A 145 -3.10 -20.41 -9.40
C HIS A 145 -3.28 -21.90 -9.09
N VAL A 146 -4.52 -22.38 -9.18
CA VAL A 146 -4.85 -23.81 -9.16
C VAL A 146 -4.74 -24.36 -10.56
#